data_AF-A0A1G0HMY8-F1
#
_entry.id   AF-A0A1G0HMY8-F1
#
_cell.length_a   1.000
_cell.length_b   1.000
_cell.length_c   1.000
_cell.angle_alpha   90.00
_cell.angle_beta   90.00
_cell.angle_gamma   90.00
#
_symmetry.space_group_name_H-M   'P 1'
#
loop_
_entity.id
_entity.type
_entity.pdbx_description
1 polymer ?
#
loop_
_entity_poly.entity_id
_entity_poly.type
_entity_poly.pdbx_seq_one_letter_code
_entity_poly.pdbx_strand_id
1 'polypeptide(L)'
;MRTQIDHQSITHAAIEANIIRCPDHAIAMQMIQLLESVKAEGDSIGGVIKCVIRNVMPGLGEPVFDKLSSDLGRAMLSINAAKGFEIGSGFSGVGMRGSEHNDLMVIKNNKPAFTSNHAGGTLGGISTGEDIYFSVAFKPVSTIRKQQQTVNLQNKEIILSVDGRHDPCVLPRADPIVDAMAALVIMDHYLQHQANKRG
;
A
#
# COMPACT_ATOMS: atom_id res chain seq x y z
N MET A 1 -10.91 5.31 10.29
CA MET A 1 -11.48 5.86 9.03
C MET A 1 -10.98 5.02 7.87
N ARG A 2 -11.85 4.55 6.98
CA ARG A 2 -11.48 3.77 5.80
C ARG A 2 -12.36 4.23 4.64
N THR A 3 -11.74 4.56 3.50
CA THR A 3 -12.48 4.89 2.28
C THR A 3 -13.16 3.64 1.73
N GLN A 4 -14.38 3.82 1.24
CA GLN A 4 -15.16 2.79 0.53
C GLN A 4 -15.32 3.17 -0.96
N ILE A 5 -14.29 3.80 -1.53
CA ILE A 5 -14.29 4.11 -2.96
C ILE A 5 -13.91 2.88 -3.75
N ASP A 6 -14.66 2.64 -4.82
CA ASP A 6 -14.31 1.67 -5.84
C ASP A 6 -13.01 2.09 -6.52
N HIS A 7 -11.99 1.24 -6.37
CA HIS A 7 -10.66 1.49 -6.89
C HIS A 7 -10.62 1.60 -8.42
N GLN A 8 -11.62 1.09 -9.14
CA GLN A 8 -11.68 1.23 -10.61
C GLN A 8 -12.04 2.66 -11.05
N SER A 9 -12.72 3.42 -10.18
CA SER A 9 -13.19 4.78 -10.49
C SER A 9 -12.20 5.90 -10.15
N ILE A 10 -11.12 5.57 -9.43
CA ILE A 10 -10.16 6.58 -8.93
C ILE A 10 -9.33 7.16 -10.08
N THR A 11 -9.14 8.49 -10.07
CA THR A 11 -8.27 9.20 -11.02
C THR A 11 -7.12 9.88 -10.28
N HIS A 12 -5.99 10.08 -10.95
CA HIS A 12 -4.87 10.85 -10.38
C HIS A 12 -5.30 12.26 -9.96
N ALA A 13 -6.16 12.91 -10.74
CA ALA A 13 -6.69 14.23 -10.40
C ALA A 13 -7.46 14.23 -9.07
N ALA A 14 -8.23 13.16 -8.77
CA ALA A 14 -8.94 13.03 -7.50
C ALA A 14 -7.99 12.77 -6.32
N ILE A 15 -6.89 12.04 -6.54
CA ILE A 15 -5.85 11.81 -5.52
C ILE A 15 -5.14 13.13 -5.21
N GLU A 16 -4.72 13.89 -6.22
CA GLU A 16 -3.99 15.16 -6.05
C GLU A 16 -4.86 16.35 -5.58
N ALA A 17 -6.18 16.16 -5.46
CA ALA A 17 -7.11 17.23 -5.14
C ALA A 17 -6.96 17.78 -3.71
N ASN A 18 -6.25 17.09 -2.81
CA ASN A 18 -6.04 17.51 -1.43
C ASN A 18 -4.71 17.02 -0.85
N ILE A 19 -4.30 17.65 0.25
CA ILE A 19 -3.00 17.40 0.89
C ILE A 19 -2.83 16.00 1.47
N ILE A 20 -3.93 15.29 1.78
CA ILE A 20 -3.90 13.95 2.37
C ILE A 20 -4.00 12.84 1.31
N ARG A 21 -4.11 13.24 0.03
CA ARG A 21 -4.14 12.35 -1.14
C ARG A 21 -5.27 11.32 -1.11
N CYS A 22 -6.37 11.68 -0.47
CA CYS A 22 -7.55 10.81 -0.33
C CYS A 22 -8.61 11.22 -1.36
N PRO A 23 -9.02 10.34 -2.30
CA PRO A 23 -10.03 10.68 -3.31
C PRO A 23 -11.45 10.82 -2.73
N ASP A 24 -11.69 10.38 -1.48
CA ASP A 24 -12.95 10.55 -0.78
C ASP A 24 -12.94 11.89 -0.03
N HIS A 25 -13.63 12.90 -0.56
CA HIS A 25 -13.60 14.24 0.01
C HIS A 25 -14.12 14.29 1.45
N ALA A 26 -15.17 13.54 1.78
CA ALA A 26 -15.74 13.55 3.13
C ALA A 26 -14.77 12.93 4.14
N ILE A 27 -14.14 11.82 3.78
CA ILE A 27 -13.12 11.17 4.62
C ILE A 27 -11.82 11.99 4.65
N ALA A 28 -11.43 12.65 3.55
CA ALA A 28 -10.26 13.51 3.49
C ALA A 28 -10.36 14.65 4.53
N MET A 29 -11.53 15.29 4.64
CA MET A 29 -11.76 16.34 5.64
C MET A 29 -11.63 15.80 7.08
N GLN A 30 -12.17 14.61 7.36
CA GLN A 30 -12.02 13.97 8.68
C GLN A 30 -10.56 13.63 8.99
N MET A 31 -9.82 13.13 8.00
CA MET A 31 -8.39 12.84 8.13
C MET A 31 -7.59 14.11 8.41
N ILE A 32 -7.86 15.21 7.70
CA ILE A 32 -7.21 16.50 7.91
C ILE A 32 -7.48 17.01 9.33
N GLN A 33 -8.73 16.99 9.78
CA GLN A 33 -9.10 17.41 11.13
C GLN A 33 -8.38 16.57 12.21
N LEU A 34 -8.29 15.25 12.01
CA LEU A 34 -7.54 14.38 12.91
C LEU A 34 -6.04 14.71 12.92
N LEU A 35 -5.44 14.99 11.76
CA LEU A 35 -4.04 15.38 11.69
C LEU A 35 -3.76 16.70 12.40
N GLU A 36 -4.67 17.67 12.31
CA GLU A 36 -4.58 18.94 13.02
C GLU A 36 -4.67 18.73 14.54
N SER A 37 -5.58 17.89 15.01
CA SER A 37 -5.71 17.60 16.45
C SER A 37 -4.48 16.88 17.00
N VAL A 38 -4.02 15.82 16.33
CA VAL A 38 -2.82 15.04 16.72
C VAL A 38 -1.58 15.94 16.74
N LYS A 39 -1.45 16.85 15.77
CA LYS A 39 -0.37 17.83 15.72
C LYS A 39 -0.45 18.83 16.87
N ALA A 40 -1.64 19.31 17.22
CA ALA A 40 -1.84 20.22 18.35
C ALA A 40 -1.49 19.55 19.69
N GLU A 41 -1.74 18.25 19.83
CA GLU A 41 -1.32 17.44 20.98
C GLU A 41 0.20 17.17 21.01
N GLY A 42 0.93 17.51 19.95
CA GLY A 42 2.36 17.26 19.83
C GLY A 42 2.70 15.78 19.60
N ASP A 43 1.75 15.00 19.08
CA ASP A 43 1.88 13.57 18.82
C ASP A 43 1.95 13.27 17.30
N SER A 44 1.97 12.00 16.93
CA SER A 44 1.87 11.56 15.54
C SER A 44 0.91 10.38 15.38
N ILE A 45 0.49 10.13 14.14
CA ILE A 45 -0.38 9.01 13.79
C ILE A 45 0.11 8.32 12.51
N GLY A 46 -0.19 7.02 12.43
CA GLY A 46 0.06 6.21 11.25
C GLY A 46 -1.15 6.16 10.33
N GLY A 47 -1.17 5.16 9.45
CA GLY A 47 -2.31 4.91 8.58
C GLY A 47 -2.00 3.85 7.53
N VAL A 48 -2.87 3.76 6.54
CA VAL A 48 -2.76 2.81 5.43
C VAL A 48 -2.88 3.54 4.10
N ILE A 49 -1.95 3.28 3.19
CA ILE A 49 -2.05 3.69 1.78
C ILE A 49 -2.53 2.50 0.97
N LYS A 50 -3.46 2.73 0.05
CA LYS A 50 -3.91 1.73 -0.93
C LYS A 50 -3.37 2.12 -2.29
N CYS A 51 -2.68 1.20 -2.95
CA CYS A 51 -2.16 1.37 -4.29
C CYS A 51 -2.88 0.44 -5.24
N VAL A 52 -3.08 0.91 -6.48
CA VAL A 52 -3.77 0.18 -7.55
C VAL A 52 -2.95 0.35 -8.81
N ILE A 53 -2.55 -0.76 -9.41
CA ILE A 53 -1.81 -0.83 -10.67
C ILE A 53 -2.75 -1.42 -11.70
N ARG A 54 -3.08 -0.60 -12.71
CA ARG A 54 -4.03 -0.97 -13.77
C ARG A 54 -3.30 -1.38 -15.04
N ASN A 55 -4.00 -2.15 -15.89
CA ASN A 55 -3.52 -2.55 -17.21
C ASN A 55 -2.18 -3.33 -17.17
N VAL A 56 -1.96 -4.10 -16.11
CA VAL A 56 -0.79 -4.97 -16.01
C VAL A 56 -1.00 -6.14 -16.96
N MET A 57 0.00 -6.44 -17.81
CA MET A 57 -0.10 -7.61 -18.68
C MET A 57 -0.13 -8.90 -17.87
N PRO A 58 -0.89 -9.93 -18.27
CA PRO A 58 -0.86 -11.22 -17.58
C PRO A 58 0.50 -11.92 -17.76
N GLY A 59 0.89 -12.67 -16.73
CA GLY A 59 2.10 -13.50 -16.72
C GLY A 59 3.40 -12.79 -16.33
N LEU A 60 3.35 -11.64 -15.67
CA LEU A 60 4.53 -11.03 -15.02
C LEU A 60 4.76 -11.68 -13.66
N GLY A 61 6.01 -11.98 -13.32
CA GLY A 61 6.39 -12.71 -12.10
C GLY A 61 6.80 -14.15 -12.35
N GLU A 62 7.24 -14.82 -11.29
CA GLU A 62 7.61 -16.23 -11.30
C GLU A 62 6.82 -17.04 -10.25
N PRO A 63 6.59 -18.35 -10.46
CA PRO A 63 5.81 -19.16 -9.52
C PRO A 63 6.48 -19.46 -8.18
N VAL A 64 7.79 -19.24 -8.03
CA VAL A 64 8.57 -19.73 -6.88
C VAL A 64 9.39 -18.63 -6.20
N PHE A 65 10.49 -18.18 -6.81
CA PHE A 65 11.44 -17.27 -6.16
C PHE A 65 11.10 -15.80 -6.41
N ASP A 66 10.90 -15.42 -7.67
CA ASP A 66 10.62 -14.03 -8.07
C ASP A 66 9.11 -13.80 -8.24
N LYS A 67 8.34 -14.19 -7.21
CA LYS A 67 6.90 -13.95 -7.20
C LYS A 67 6.63 -12.46 -7.20
N LEU A 68 5.81 -11.98 -8.14
CA LEU A 68 5.47 -10.57 -8.26
C LEU A 68 4.90 -10.00 -6.95
N SER A 69 4.01 -10.75 -6.28
CA SER A 69 3.44 -10.33 -5.00
C SER A 69 4.46 -10.28 -3.86
N SER A 70 5.46 -11.16 -3.86
CA SER A 70 6.54 -11.16 -2.87
C SER A 70 7.49 -9.98 -3.09
N ASP A 71 7.82 -9.64 -4.34
CA ASP A 71 8.66 -8.49 -4.65
C ASP A 71 7.96 -7.15 -4.39
N LEU A 72 6.66 -7.05 -4.69
CA LEU A 72 5.84 -5.92 -4.27
C LEU A 72 5.88 -5.78 -2.74
N GLY A 73 5.67 -6.89 -2.01
CA GLY A 73 5.75 -6.88 -0.55
C GLY A 73 7.11 -6.44 -0.02
N ARG A 74 8.21 -6.95 -0.60
CA ARG A 74 9.58 -6.56 -0.26
C ARG A 74 9.81 -5.08 -0.49
N ALA A 75 9.41 -4.56 -1.65
CA ALA A 75 9.55 -3.16 -2.00
C ALA A 75 8.77 -2.27 -1.03
N MET A 76 7.51 -2.59 -0.75
CA MET A 76 6.68 -1.80 0.16
C MET A 76 7.19 -1.83 1.61
N LEU A 77 7.61 -3.00 2.10
CA LEU A 77 8.14 -3.14 3.47
C LEU A 77 9.53 -2.49 3.64
N SER A 78 10.22 -2.19 2.54
CA SER A 78 11.48 -1.44 2.57
C SER A 78 11.28 0.07 2.80
N ILE A 79 10.06 0.59 2.61
CA ILE A 79 9.76 2.00 2.81
C ILE A 79 9.82 2.31 4.31
N ASN A 80 10.47 3.43 4.65
CA ASN A 80 10.56 3.87 6.03
C ASN A 80 9.17 3.99 6.69
N ALA A 81 9.09 3.52 7.93
CA ALA A 81 7.86 3.41 8.73
C ALA A 81 6.80 2.39 8.22
N ALA A 82 6.99 1.73 7.09
CA ALA A 82 6.13 0.60 6.70
C ALA A 82 6.29 -0.55 7.69
N LYS A 83 5.16 -1.17 8.04
CA LYS A 83 5.07 -2.29 9.00
C LYS A 83 4.09 -3.39 8.60
N GLY A 84 3.33 -3.20 7.52
CA GLY A 84 2.45 -4.21 7.00
C GLY A 84 2.25 -4.03 5.50
N PHE A 85 2.05 -5.16 4.83
CA PHE A 85 1.71 -5.24 3.42
C PHE A 85 0.64 -6.31 3.27
N GLU A 86 -0.43 -5.99 2.58
CA GLU A 86 -1.46 -6.95 2.19
C GLU A 86 -1.87 -6.74 0.74
N ILE A 87 -2.03 -7.82 -0.01
CA ILE A 87 -2.43 -7.80 -1.43
C ILE A 87 -3.82 -8.40 -1.57
N GLY A 88 -4.62 -7.85 -2.50
CA GLY A 88 -5.97 -8.32 -2.72
C GLY A 88 -6.87 -8.14 -1.49
N SER A 89 -7.66 -9.17 -1.18
CA SER A 89 -8.48 -9.24 0.03
C SER A 89 -7.64 -9.20 1.32
N GLY A 90 -6.34 -9.49 1.24
CA GLY A 90 -5.43 -9.37 2.36
C GLY A 90 -5.88 -10.12 3.59
N PHE A 91 -5.72 -9.50 4.76
CA PHE A 91 -6.15 -10.10 6.03
C PHE A 91 -7.67 -10.29 6.12
N SER A 92 -8.48 -9.53 5.38
CA SER A 92 -9.94 -9.73 5.40
C SER A 92 -10.36 -11.05 4.73
N GLY A 93 -9.54 -11.58 3.82
CA GLY A 93 -9.79 -12.88 3.19
C GLY A 93 -9.63 -14.08 4.12
N VAL A 94 -8.92 -13.93 5.25
CA VAL A 94 -8.66 -15.02 6.22
C VAL A 94 -9.95 -15.60 6.82
N GLY A 95 -11.00 -14.76 6.92
CA GLY A 95 -12.30 -15.19 7.45
C GLY A 95 -13.24 -15.84 6.42
N MET A 96 -12.84 -15.92 5.14
CA MET A 96 -13.68 -16.42 4.05
C MET A 96 -13.49 -17.92 3.83
N ARG A 97 -14.52 -18.61 3.35
CA ARG A 97 -14.36 -19.98 2.84
C ARG A 97 -13.71 -19.94 1.47
N GLY A 98 -12.94 -20.97 1.12
CA GLY A 98 -12.30 -21.06 -0.21
C GLY A 98 -13.30 -20.95 -1.38
N SER A 99 -14.52 -21.49 -1.23
CA SER A 99 -15.59 -21.34 -2.23
C SER A 99 -16.07 -19.91 -2.43
N GLU A 100 -15.88 -19.04 -1.44
CA GLU A 100 -16.25 -17.62 -1.48
C GLU A 100 -15.06 -16.74 -1.88
N HIS A 101 -13.84 -17.17 -1.55
CA HIS A 101 -12.60 -16.43 -1.82
C HIS A 101 -12.06 -16.65 -3.24
N ASN A 102 -12.25 -17.84 -3.80
CA ASN A 102 -11.72 -18.19 -5.11
C ASN A 102 -12.25 -17.26 -6.21
N ASP A 103 -11.33 -16.65 -6.96
CA ASP A 103 -11.67 -15.89 -8.16
C ASP A 103 -11.98 -16.86 -9.31
N LEU A 104 -13.28 -17.08 -9.57
CA LEU A 104 -13.72 -18.02 -10.62
C LEU A 104 -13.41 -17.46 -12.00
N MET A 105 -12.84 -18.30 -12.87
CA MET A 105 -12.69 -17.99 -14.28
C MET A 105 -13.96 -18.33 -15.05
N VAL A 106 -14.45 -17.38 -15.83
CA VAL A 106 -15.59 -17.50 -16.73
C VAL A 106 -15.22 -16.98 -18.12
N ILE A 107 -16.02 -17.33 -19.12
CA ILE A 107 -15.88 -16.75 -20.46
C ILE A 107 -16.76 -15.50 -20.54
N LYS A 108 -16.13 -14.35 -20.80
CA LYS A 108 -16.79 -13.06 -21.04
C LYS A 108 -16.27 -12.48 -22.35
N ASN A 109 -17.18 -12.11 -23.27
CA ASN A 109 -16.81 -11.59 -24.59
C ASN A 109 -15.80 -12.47 -25.35
N ASN A 110 -16.01 -13.79 -25.34
CA ASN A 110 -15.14 -14.81 -25.95
C ASN A 110 -13.70 -14.84 -25.41
N LYS A 111 -13.44 -14.33 -24.21
CA LYS A 111 -12.14 -14.37 -23.54
C LYS A 111 -12.28 -14.85 -22.09
N PRO A 112 -11.27 -15.51 -21.50
CA PRO A 112 -11.22 -15.76 -20.06
C PRO A 112 -11.28 -14.45 -19.27
N ALA A 113 -12.07 -14.42 -18.21
CA ALA A 113 -12.20 -13.31 -17.28
C ALA A 113 -12.47 -13.85 -15.87
N PHE A 114 -12.13 -13.09 -14.83
CA PHE A 114 -12.45 -13.45 -13.46
C PHE A 114 -13.79 -12.83 -13.02
N THR A 115 -14.53 -13.53 -12.16
CA THR A 115 -15.79 -13.00 -11.57
C THR A 115 -15.54 -12.03 -10.43
N SER A 116 -14.35 -12.07 -9.83
CA SER A 116 -13.90 -11.28 -8.69
C SER A 116 -12.39 -11.10 -8.76
N ASN A 117 -11.82 -10.31 -7.84
CA ASN A 117 -10.39 -10.09 -7.75
C ASN A 117 -9.93 -10.09 -6.28
N HIS A 118 -10.27 -11.14 -5.55
CA HIS A 118 -9.82 -11.34 -4.17
C HIS A 118 -8.31 -11.61 -4.08
N ALA A 119 -7.71 -12.16 -5.13
CA ALA A 119 -6.27 -12.40 -5.24
C ALA A 119 -5.44 -11.11 -5.44
N GLY A 120 -6.08 -9.98 -5.77
CA GLY A 120 -5.38 -8.71 -5.95
C GLY A 120 -4.50 -8.66 -7.18
N GLY A 121 -4.98 -9.23 -8.30
CA GLY A 121 -4.30 -9.23 -9.59
C GLY A 121 -3.13 -10.19 -9.70
N THR A 122 -2.85 -10.99 -8.66
CA THR A 122 -1.76 -11.97 -8.64
C THR A 122 -2.23 -13.35 -8.20
N LEU A 123 -2.02 -14.38 -9.02
CA LEU A 123 -2.31 -15.77 -8.69
C LEU A 123 -1.06 -16.62 -8.90
N GLY A 124 -0.72 -17.45 -7.91
CA GLY A 124 0.45 -18.34 -8.02
C GLY A 124 1.80 -17.61 -8.18
N GLY A 125 1.87 -16.30 -7.87
CA GLY A 125 3.08 -15.50 -8.03
C GLY A 125 3.17 -14.70 -9.32
N ILE A 126 2.20 -14.87 -10.24
CA ILE A 126 2.16 -14.16 -11.53
C ILE A 126 0.94 -13.25 -11.64
N SER A 127 1.04 -12.19 -12.46
CA SER A 127 -0.10 -11.31 -12.75
C SER A 127 -1.18 -12.01 -13.58
N THR A 128 -2.45 -11.73 -13.25
CA THR A 128 -3.61 -12.34 -13.93
C THR A 128 -4.15 -11.49 -15.09
N GLY A 129 -3.74 -10.23 -15.17
CA GLY A 129 -4.33 -9.23 -16.08
C GLY A 129 -5.44 -8.40 -15.43
N GLU A 130 -5.93 -8.80 -14.25
CA GLU A 130 -6.78 -7.97 -13.40
C GLU A 130 -5.95 -6.86 -12.73
N ASP A 131 -6.63 -5.83 -12.22
CA ASP A 131 -5.98 -4.76 -11.45
C ASP A 131 -5.21 -5.36 -10.26
N ILE A 132 -3.93 -5.00 -10.11
CA ILE A 132 -3.18 -5.33 -8.91
C ILE A 132 -3.49 -4.27 -7.88
N TYR A 133 -3.97 -4.67 -6.70
CA TYR A 133 -4.19 -3.73 -5.61
C TYR A 133 -3.69 -4.29 -4.29
N PHE A 134 -3.12 -3.39 -3.49
CA PHE A 134 -2.53 -3.74 -2.20
C PHE A 134 -2.62 -2.56 -1.23
N SER A 135 -2.48 -2.87 0.05
CA SER A 135 -2.42 -1.87 1.13
C SER A 135 -1.08 -1.95 1.84
N VAL A 136 -0.53 -0.79 2.19
CA VAL A 136 0.71 -0.66 2.97
C VAL A 136 0.41 0.08 4.26
N ALA A 137 0.68 -0.56 5.39
CA ALA A 137 0.47 0.01 6.72
C ALA A 137 1.74 0.72 7.19
N PHE A 138 1.59 1.98 7.59
CA PHE A 138 2.65 2.82 8.13
C PHE A 138 2.39 3.12 9.60
N LYS A 139 3.42 2.91 10.43
CA LYS A 139 3.35 3.25 11.85
C LYS A 139 3.42 4.78 12.08
N PRO A 140 3.00 5.27 13.25
CA PRO A 140 3.28 6.64 13.67
C PRO A 140 4.79 6.96 13.67
N VAL A 141 5.11 8.23 13.44
CA VAL A 141 6.49 8.74 13.49
C VAL A 141 6.97 8.70 14.93
N SER A 142 8.18 8.19 15.16
CA SER A 142 8.70 8.07 16.53
C SER A 142 9.12 9.42 17.12
N THR A 143 9.49 10.38 16.27
CA THR A 143 9.89 11.72 16.70
C THR A 143 8.65 12.60 16.89
N ILE A 144 8.29 12.82 18.15
CA ILE A 144 7.13 13.63 18.57
C ILE A 144 7.57 14.72 19.56
N ARG A 145 6.72 15.72 19.79
CA ARG A 145 7.02 16.83 20.72
C ARG A 145 6.79 16.44 22.18
N LYS A 146 5.96 15.43 22.43
CA LYS A 146 5.75 14.89 23.77
C LYS A 146 7.08 14.35 24.32
N GLN A 147 7.38 14.69 25.57
CA GLN A 147 8.54 14.16 26.27
C GLN A 147 8.42 12.64 26.44
N GLN A 148 9.52 11.92 26.24
CA GLN A 148 9.55 10.47 26.36
C GLN A 148 10.73 10.03 27.22
N GLN A 149 10.49 9.01 28.04
CA GLN A 149 11.58 8.34 28.76
C GLN A 149 12.39 7.50 27.77
N THR A 150 13.70 7.60 27.85
CA THR A 150 14.63 6.78 27.07
C THR A 150 15.91 6.54 27.86
N VAL A 151 16.86 5.84 27.25
CA VAL A 151 18.16 5.54 27.85
C VAL A 151 19.26 6.09 26.93
N ASN A 152 20.22 6.80 27.49
CA ASN A 152 21.37 7.31 26.73
C ASN A 152 22.43 6.22 26.50
N LEU A 153 23.48 6.55 25.74
CA LEU A 153 24.58 5.61 25.42
C LEU A 153 25.37 5.13 26.66
N GLN A 154 25.20 5.77 27.82
CA GLN A 154 25.81 5.38 29.09
C GLN A 154 24.84 4.55 29.97
N ASN A 155 23.75 4.04 29.39
CA ASN A 155 22.73 3.26 30.09
C ASN A 155 22.04 4.03 31.24
N LYS A 156 21.93 5.35 31.14
CA LYS A 156 21.19 6.18 32.12
C LYS A 156 19.83 6.58 31.56
N GLU A 157 18.80 6.45 32.40
CA GLU A 157 17.47 6.98 32.12
C GLU A 157 17.52 8.50 31.96
N ILE A 158 16.97 8.99 30.86
CA ILE A 158 16.86 10.41 30.54
C ILE A 158 15.49 10.71 29.95
N ILE A 159 15.09 11.99 29.99
CA ILE A 159 13.93 12.48 29.26
C ILE A 159 14.41 13.00 27.91
N LEU A 160 13.92 12.40 26.84
CA LEU A 160 14.11 12.87 25.47
C LEU A 160 13.03 13.91 25.15
N SER A 161 13.48 15.08 24.72
CA SER A 161 12.65 16.12 24.13
C SER A 161 13.31 16.53 22.82
N VAL A 162 12.58 16.39 21.72
CA VAL A 162 13.09 16.71 20.38
C VAL A 162 12.34 17.92 19.84
N ASP A 163 13.02 19.05 19.77
CA ASP A 163 12.48 20.26 19.14
C ASP A 163 12.67 20.23 17.62
N GLY A 164 11.69 20.74 16.88
CA GLY A 164 11.77 20.88 15.43
C GLY A 164 10.46 20.71 14.68
N ARG A 165 10.57 20.74 13.35
CA ARG A 165 9.46 20.48 12.43
C ARG A 165 9.29 18.96 12.29
N HIS A 166 8.35 18.42 13.07
CA HIS A 166 7.95 17.01 12.96
C HIS A 166 6.67 16.89 12.16
N ASP A 167 6.64 15.91 11.26
CA ASP A 167 5.43 15.59 10.53
C ASP A 167 4.52 14.74 11.43
N PRO A 168 3.26 15.16 11.65
CA PRO A 168 2.32 14.39 12.47
C PRO A 168 1.91 13.07 11.77
N CYS A 169 2.20 12.93 10.48
CA CYS A 169 1.90 11.75 9.68
C CYS A 169 2.77 11.74 8.42
N VAL A 170 3.35 10.58 8.08
CA VAL A 170 4.22 10.41 6.91
C VAL A 170 3.47 10.08 5.63
N LEU A 171 2.20 9.68 5.72
CA LEU A 171 1.44 9.15 4.58
C LEU A 171 1.38 10.09 3.37
N PRO A 172 1.12 11.41 3.51
CA PRO A 172 1.13 12.32 2.37
C PRO A 172 2.42 12.31 1.54
N ARG A 173 3.56 11.98 2.16
CA ARG A 173 4.85 11.86 1.51
C ARG A 173 5.19 10.43 1.09
N ALA A 174 4.64 9.44 1.79
CA ALA A 174 4.83 8.04 1.47
C ALA A 174 4.02 7.61 0.23
N ASP A 175 2.90 8.26 -0.06
CA ASP A 175 2.04 7.98 -1.22
C ASP A 175 2.81 7.95 -2.57
N PRO A 176 3.53 9.02 -2.98
CA PRO A 176 4.32 8.97 -4.22
C PRO A 176 5.48 7.96 -4.16
N ILE A 177 5.97 7.60 -2.97
CA ILE A 177 7.02 6.58 -2.80
C ILE A 177 6.45 5.19 -3.06
N VAL A 178 5.24 4.89 -2.56
CA VAL A 178 4.52 3.64 -2.81
C VAL A 178 4.31 3.46 -4.32
N ASP A 179 3.83 4.51 -5.00
CA ASP A 179 3.62 4.49 -6.46
C ASP A 179 4.94 4.23 -7.22
N ALA A 180 6.01 4.94 -6.86
CA ALA A 180 7.31 4.78 -7.51
C ALA A 180 7.89 3.36 -7.29
N MET A 181 7.83 2.85 -6.06
CA MET A 181 8.31 1.51 -5.73
C MET A 181 7.51 0.42 -6.45
N ALA A 182 6.19 0.60 -6.58
CA ALA A 182 5.33 -0.33 -7.30
C ALA A 182 5.67 -0.33 -8.80
N ALA A 183 5.84 0.86 -9.40
CA ALA A 183 6.21 1.01 -10.79
C ALA A 183 7.57 0.37 -11.10
N LEU A 184 8.57 0.54 -10.21
CA LEU A 184 9.88 -0.10 -10.36
C LEU A 184 9.79 -1.62 -10.37
N VAL A 185 9.06 -2.22 -9.42
CA VAL A 185 8.86 -3.67 -9.37
C VAL A 185 8.17 -4.18 -10.66
N ILE A 186 7.12 -3.49 -11.12
CA ILE A 186 6.43 -3.88 -12.35
C ILE A 186 7.35 -3.77 -13.56
N MET A 187 8.17 -2.72 -13.64
CA MET A 187 9.13 -2.54 -14.72
C MET A 187 10.19 -3.65 -14.72
N ASP A 188 10.74 -4.00 -13.56
CA ASP A 188 11.73 -5.08 -13.43
C ASP A 188 11.17 -6.41 -13.95
N HIS A 189 9.97 -6.77 -13.50
CA HIS A 189 9.27 -7.99 -13.96
C HIS A 189 8.92 -7.95 -15.44
N TYR A 190 8.52 -6.79 -15.96
CA TYR A 190 8.26 -6.59 -17.38
C TYR A 190 9.53 -6.81 -18.22
N LEU A 191 10.66 -6.23 -17.81
CA LEU A 191 11.93 -6.37 -18.53
C LEU A 191 12.44 -7.82 -18.51
N GLN A 192 12.32 -8.52 -17.38
CA GLN A 192 12.64 -9.95 -17.27
C GLN A 192 11.79 -10.79 -18.23
N HIS A 193 10.47 -10.55 -18.25
CA HIS A 193 9.56 -11.25 -19.17
C HIS A 193 9.92 -11.04 -20.63
N GLN A 194 10.28 -9.81 -21.01
CA GLN A 194 10.68 -9.51 -22.38
C GLN A 194 12.03 -10.14 -22.77
N ALA A 195 12.95 -10.30 -21.81
CA ALA A 195 14.21 -11.02 -22.05
C ALA A 195 13.96 -12.52 -22.27
N ASN A 196 13.07 -13.13 -21.49
CA ASN A 196 12.77 -14.57 -21.57
C ASN A 196 12.00 -14.96 -22.84
N LYS A 197 11.23 -14.04 -23.45
CA LYS A 197 10.52 -14.27 -24.72
C LYS A 197 11.40 -14.34 -25.97
N ARG A 198 12.70 -14.05 -25.86
CA ARG A 198 13.63 -14.03 -26.99
C ARG A 198 14.38 -15.34 -27.23
N GLY A 199 13.99 -16.43 -26.55
CA GLY A 199 14.42 -17.81 -26.83
C GLY A 199 13.34 -18.58 -27.57
#